data_AF-A0A381NAY2-F1
#
_entry.id   AF-A0A381NAY2-F1
#
_cell.length_a   1.000
_cell.length_b   1.000
_cell.length_c   1.000
_cell.angle_alpha   90.00
_cell.angle_beta   90.00
_cell.angle_gamma   90.00
#
_symmetry.space_group_name_H-M   'P 1'
#
loop_
_entity.id
_entity.type
_entity.pdbx_description
1 polymer ?
#
loop_
_entity_poly.entity_id
_entity_poly.type
_entity_poly.pdbx_seq_one_letter_code
_entity_poly.pdbx_strand_id
1 'polypeptide(L)' 'MTGKFNIICKIRAKSTLHARDIIMEIERVDGISRLESMISLEESINDKKRLMKSIFSELNP' A
#
# COMPACT_ATOMS: atom_id res chain seq x y z
N MET A 1 -9.55 13.17 -2.32
CA MET A 1 -9.74 12.33 -3.52
C MET A 1 -10.17 13.22 -4.65
N THR A 2 -9.26 13.53 -5.55
CA THR A 2 -9.53 14.14 -6.86
C THR A 2 -8.52 13.49 -7.81
N GLY A 3 -8.96 12.41 -8.49
CA GLY A 3 -8.12 11.54 -9.32
C GLY A 3 -8.85 10.25 -9.74
N LYS A 4 -8.22 9.44 -10.62
CA LYS A 4 -8.76 8.25 -11.33
C LYS A 4 -9.40 7.15 -10.45
N PHE A 5 -9.18 7.15 -9.14
CA PHE A 5 -9.60 6.07 -8.24
C PHE A 5 -10.54 6.55 -7.13
N ASN A 6 -11.63 5.80 -6.93
CA ASN A 6 -12.65 6.08 -5.90
C ASN A 6 -12.27 5.55 -4.51
N ILE A 7 -11.43 4.51 -4.43
CA ILE A 7 -10.96 3.92 -3.18
C ILE A 7 -9.51 3.50 -3.39
N ILE A 8 -8.66 3.81 -2.40
CA ILE A 8 -7.27 3.33 -2.33
C ILE A 8 -7.11 2.65 -0.98
N CYS A 9 -6.61 1.42 -0.97
CA CYS A 9 -6.32 0.68 0.25
C CYS A 9 -4.92 0.08 0.24
N LYS A 10 -4.29 0.00 1.41
CA LYS A 10 -3.02 -0.70 1.63
C LYS A 10 -3.29 -1.97 2.43
N ILE A 11 -3.01 -3.12 1.83
CA ILE A 11 -3.28 -4.44 2.41
C ILE A 11 -1.95 -5.13 2.72
N ARG A 12 -1.88 -5.82 3.87
CA ARG A 12 -0.78 -6.72 4.22
C ARG A 12 -1.29 -8.15 4.22
N ALA A 13 -0.69 -8.98 3.38
CA ALA A 13 -1.02 -10.40 3.28
C ALA A 13 0.10 -11.25 3.90
N LYS A 14 -0.28 -12.42 4.42
CA LYS A 14 0.65 -13.37 5.05
C LYS A 14 1.55 -14.08 4.03
N SER A 15 1.08 -14.23 2.81
CA SER A 15 1.75 -14.90 1.70
C SER A 15 1.20 -14.38 0.36
N THR A 16 1.85 -14.76 -0.74
CA THR A 16 1.38 -14.45 -2.10
C THR A 16 0.03 -15.09 -2.41
N LEU A 17 -0.21 -16.32 -1.92
CA LEU A 17 -1.50 -17.00 -2.02
C LEU A 17 -2.60 -16.21 -1.29
N HIS A 18 -2.35 -15.82 -0.04
CA HIS A 18 -3.31 -15.02 0.71
C HIS A 18 -3.57 -13.65 0.05
N ALA A 19 -2.56 -13.03 -0.56
CA ALA A 19 -2.74 -11.79 -1.32
C ALA A 19 -3.66 -11.98 -2.53
N ARG A 20 -3.48 -13.09 -3.28
CA ARG A 20 -4.33 -13.46 -4.42
C ARG A 20 -5.77 -13.66 -3.97
N ASP A 21 -5.99 -14.40 -2.88
CA ASP A 21 -7.33 -14.67 -2.36
C ASP A 21 -8.03 -13.36 -1.99
N ILE A 22 -7.35 -12.44 -1.30
CA ILE A 22 -7.90 -11.12 -0.97
C ILE A 22 -8.26 -10.32 -2.24
N ILE A 23 -7.39 -10.29 -3.25
CA ILE A 23 -7.66 -9.59 -4.52
C ILE A 23 -8.91 -10.15 -5.20
N MET A 24 -9.05 -11.49 -5.23
CA MET A 24 -10.21 -12.16 -5.81
C MET A 24 -11.49 -11.87 -5.04
N GLU A 25 -11.43 -11.83 -3.71
CA GLU A 25 -12.59 -11.47 -2.89
C GLU A 25 -13.01 -10.02 -3.08
N ILE A 26 -12.06 -9.09 -3.24
CA ILE A 26 -12.36 -7.68 -3.55
C ILE A 26 -13.04 -7.58 -4.92
N GLU A 27 -12.52 -8.25 -5.95
CA GLU A 27 -13.11 -8.21 -7.30
C GLU A 27 -14.57 -8.70 -7.34
N ARG A 28 -14.98 -9.56 -6.40
CA ARG A 28 -16.34 -10.07 -6.27
C ARG A 28 -17.31 -9.16 -5.53
N VAL A 29 -16.84 -8.05 -4.96
CA VAL A 29 -17.71 -7.11 -4.24
C VAL A 29 -18.59 -6.34 -5.23
N ASP A 30 -19.91 -6.43 -5.03
CA ASP A 30 -20.89 -5.71 -5.84
C ASP A 30 -20.61 -4.21 -5.85
N GLY A 31 -20.59 -3.62 -7.06
CA GLY A 31 -20.31 -2.19 -7.27
C GLY A 31 -18.84 -1.86 -7.53
N ILE A 32 -17.93 -2.83 -7.45
CA ILE A 32 -16.56 -2.63 -7.94
C ILE A 32 -16.52 -2.82 -9.45
N SER A 33 -16.33 -1.71 -10.17
CA SER A 33 -16.22 -1.72 -11.63
C SER A 33 -14.81 -2.05 -12.13
N ARG A 34 -13.77 -1.69 -11.37
CA ARG A 34 -12.38 -1.94 -11.72
C ARG A 34 -11.48 -1.96 -10.49
N LEU A 35 -10.65 -2.99 -10.40
CA LEU A 35 -9.58 -3.11 -9.42
C LEU A 35 -8.22 -3.00 -10.12
N GLU A 36 -7.36 -2.09 -9.65
CA GLU A 36 -5.95 -2.04 -10.03
C GLU A 36 -5.13 -2.35 -8.77
N SER A 37 -4.25 -3.35 -8.84
CA SER A 37 -3.45 -3.81 -7.69
C SER A 37 -1.96 -3.64 -7.96
N MET A 38 -1.22 -3.14 -6.96
CA MET A 38 0.24 -3.10 -6.95
C MET A 38 0.76 -4.01 -5.83
N ILE A 39 1.67 -4.94 -6.15
CA ILE A 39 2.22 -5.92 -5.20
C ILE A 39 3.70 -5.60 -4.97
N SER A 40 4.09 -5.48 -3.70
CA SER A 40 5.48 -5.32 -3.26
C SER A 40 5.87 -6.54 -2.42
N LEU A 41 6.77 -7.38 -2.93
CA LEU A 41 7.23 -8.61 -2.23
C LEU A 41 8.30 -8.31 -1.17
N GLU A 42 9.09 -7.27 -1.40
CA GLU A 42 9.97 -6.66 -0.42
C GLU A 42 9.27 -5.38 0.07
N GLU A 43 9.06 -5.23 1.38
CA GLU A 43 8.50 -3.99 1.90
C GLU A 43 9.62 -2.94 1.83
N SER A 44 9.53 -2.03 0.86
CA SER A 44 10.46 -0.91 0.72
C SER A 44 10.36 0.00 1.94
N ILE A 45 11.34 -0.15 2.84
CA ILE A 45 11.73 0.72 3.96
C ILE A 45 10.58 1.57 4.54
N ASN A 46 9.82 1.01 5.47
CA ASN A 46 8.83 1.74 6.26
C ASN A 46 9.45 2.35 7.54
N ASP A 47 10.41 3.27 7.39
CA ASP A 47 10.93 4.03 8.53
C ASP A 47 10.08 5.29 8.75
N LYS A 48 9.12 5.20 9.67
CA LYS A 48 8.24 6.31 10.07
C LYS A 48 9.00 7.53 10.61
N LYS A 49 10.24 7.34 11.04
CA LYS A 49 11.11 8.41 11.56
C LYS A 49 12.09 8.89 10.51
N ARG A 50 12.09 8.37 9.28
CA ARG A 50 13.05 8.73 8.23
C ARG A 50 13.06 10.23 7.93
N LEU A 51 11.87 10.83 7.83
CA LEU A 51 11.75 12.27 7.62
C LEU A 51 12.36 13.05 8.80
N MET A 52 12.01 12.67 10.04
CA MET A 52 12.55 13.32 11.24
C MET A 52 14.06 13.14 11.35
N LYS A 53 14.59 11.94 11.07
CA LYS A 53 16.03 11.67 11.03
C LYS A 53 16.73 12.58 10.01
N SER A 54 16.19 12.72 8.79
CA SER A 54 16.76 13.62 7.78
C SER A 54 16.83 15.05 8.28
N ILE A 55 15.72 15.56 8.85
CA ILE A 55 15.63 16.93 9.36
C ILE A 55 16.62 17.16 10.51
N PHE A 56 16.70 16.25 11.49
CA PHE A 56 17.58 16.43 12.65
C PHE A 56 19.05 16.11 12.38
N SER A 57 19.35 15.28 11.39
CA SER A 57 20.73 15.08 10.90
C SER A 57 21.25 16.30 10.14
N GLU A 58 20.38 17.10 9.52
CA GLU A 58 20.77 18.38 8.90
C GLU A 58 20.93 19.51 9.92
N LEU A 59 20.21 19.46 11.05
CA LEU A 59 20.23 20.49 12.10
C LEU A 59 21.39 20.34 13.11
N ASN A 60 22.04 19.18 13.17
CA ASN A 60 23.21 18.93 14.02
C ASN A 60 24.34 18.29 13.17
N PRO A 61 25.25 19.09 12.58
CA PRO A 61 26.48 18.58 11.99
C PRO A 61 27.45 17.98 13.02
#